data_AF-A1JR43-F1
#
_entry.id   AF-A1JR43-F1
#
_cell.length_a   1.000
_cell.length_b   1.000
_cell.length_c   1.000
_cell.angle_alpha   90.00
_cell.angle_beta   90.00
_cell.angle_gamma   90.00
#
_symmetry.space_group_name_H-M   'P 1'
#
loop_
_entity.id
_entity.type
_entity.pdbx_description
1 polymer ?
#
loop_
_entity_poly.entity_id
_entity_poly.type
_entity_poly.pdbx_seq_one_letter_code
_entity_poly.pdbx_strand_id
1 'polypeptide(L)' 'MRIPMNIPYLSDEIQRMLQSADRPEFNLMQRYETSSDDRKLIFVCALIGKLIEQDRMLRAEALRTAGIRIKGESE' A
#
# COMPACT_ATOMS: atom_id res chain seq x y z
N MET A 1 31.17 -5.97 -5.74
CA MET A 1 31.17 -5.18 -4.49
C MET A 1 29.72 -5.12 -4.00
N ARG A 2 29.34 -5.83 -2.92
CA ARG A 2 27.97 -5.76 -2.37
C ARG A 2 27.86 -4.48 -1.54
N ILE A 3 27.02 -3.55 -1.98
CA ILE A 3 26.70 -2.35 -1.20
C ILE A 3 25.82 -2.81 -0.02
N PRO A 4 26.20 -2.56 1.24
CA PRO A 4 25.39 -2.94 2.38
C PRO A 4 24.01 -2.27 2.31
N MET A 5 22.97 -3.08 2.48
CA MET A 5 21.58 -2.67 2.41
C MET A 5 21.22 -1.84 3.65
N ASN A 6 20.96 -0.53 3.47
CA ASN A 6 20.47 0.32 4.55
C ASN A 6 18.94 0.20 4.66
N ILE A 7 18.49 -0.94 5.20
CA ILE A 7 17.07 -1.32 5.32
C ILE A 7 16.20 -0.24 5.98
N PRO A 8 16.63 0.44 7.08
CA PRO A 8 15.82 1.48 7.71
C PRO A 8 15.46 2.63 6.76
N TYR A 9 16.43 3.09 5.95
CA TYR A 9 16.22 4.20 5.02
C TYR A 9 15.18 3.87 3.95
N LEU A 10 15.26 2.66 3.39
CA LEU A 10 14.33 2.21 2.36
C LEU A 10 12.90 2.04 2.89
N SER A 11 12.76 1.57 4.13
CA SER A 11 11.47 1.48 4.80
C SER A 11 10.82 2.85 5.00
N ASP A 12 11.58 3.85 5.46
CA ASP A 12 11.10 5.22 5.63
C ASP A 12 10.65 5.84 4.29
N GLU A 13 11.42 5.59 3.23
CA GLU A 13 11.10 6.06 1.89
C GLU A 13 9.78 5.46 1.38
N ILE A 14 9.59 4.15 1.56
CA ILE A 14 8.35 3.44 1.20
C ILE A 14 7.17 3.98 2.01
N GLN A 15 7.34 4.19 3.31
CA GLN A 15 6.29 4.73 4.16
C GLN A 15 5.86 6.12 3.69
N ARG A 16 6.81 7.00 3.36
CA ARG A 16 6.51 8.32 2.80
C ARG A 16 5.72 8.20 1.50
N MET A 17 6.17 7.34 0.57
CA MET A 17 5.46 7.13 -0.69
C MET A 17 4.02 6.66 -0.47
N LEU A 18 3.79 5.72 0.46
CA LEU A 18 2.46 5.21 0.78
C LEU A 18 1.54 6.29 1.40
N GLN A 19 2.09 7.23 2.18
CA GLN A 19 1.32 8.22 2.91
C GLN A 19 1.09 9.53 2.15
N SER A 20 2.02 9.93 1.29
CA SER A 20 2.01 11.27 0.68
C SER A 20 1.64 11.27 -0.80
N ALA A 21 1.70 10.13 -1.49
CA ALA A 21 1.41 10.07 -2.91
C ALA A 21 -0.09 9.89 -3.16
N ASP A 22 -0.61 10.60 -4.17
CA ASP A 22 -1.98 10.45 -4.65
C ASP A 22 -2.20 9.05 -5.28
N ARG A 23 -1.15 8.52 -5.91
CA ARG A 23 -1.09 7.18 -6.52
C ARG A 23 0.16 6.43 -6.08
N PRO A 24 0.22 5.97 -4.82
CA PRO A 24 1.42 5.35 -4.26
C PRO A 24 1.84 4.09 -5.01
N GLU A 25 0.91 3.37 -5.62
CA GLU A 25 1.19 2.18 -6.44
C GLU A 25 2.05 2.51 -7.66
N PHE A 26 1.82 3.66 -8.31
CA PHE A 26 2.60 4.05 -9.47
C PHE A 26 4.05 4.35 -9.09
N ASN A 27 4.24 5.09 -7.99
CA ASN A 27 5.56 5.45 -7.48
C ASN A 27 6.34 4.20 -7.02
N LEU A 28 5.67 3.28 -6.30
CA LEU A 28 6.27 2.02 -5.89
C LEU A 28 6.66 1.15 -7.10
N MET A 29 5.85 1.14 -8.15
CA MET A 29 6.15 0.40 -9.38
C MET A 29 7.35 1.00 -10.12
N GLN A 30 7.40 2.32 -10.27
CA GLN A 30 8.55 3.00 -10.87
C GLN A 30 9.86 2.72 -10.08
N ARG A 31 9.78 2.70 -8.74
CA ARG A 31 10.93 2.34 -7.90
C ARG A 31 11.35 0.89 -8.06
N TYR A 32 10.40 -0.03 -8.17
CA TYR A 32 10.70 -1.44 -8.45
C TYR A 32 11.44 -1.61 -9.78
N GLU A 33 10.97 -0.97 -10.86
CA GLU A 33 11.57 -1.11 -12.21
C GLU A 33 13.01 -0.61 -12.26
N THR A 34 13.32 0.42 -11.44
CA THR A 34 14.64 1.05 -11.39
C THR A 34 15.55 0.46 -10.31
N SER A 35 15.08 -0.52 -9.53
CA SER A 35 15.82 -1.10 -8.41
C SER A 35 16.59 -2.36 -8.79
N SER A 36 17.66 -2.62 -8.02
CA SER A 36 18.36 -3.91 -8.07
C SER A 36 17.47 -5.05 -7.60
N ASP A 37 17.72 -6.28 -8.06
CA ASP A 37 16.88 -7.44 -7.73
C ASP A 37 16.73 -7.68 -6.22
N ASP A 38 17.79 -7.46 -5.43
CA ASP A 38 17.75 -7.55 -3.96
C ASP A 38 16.76 -6.56 -3.31
N ARG A 39 16.47 -5.43 -3.97
CA ARG A 39 15.57 -4.37 -3.48
C ARG A 39 14.16 -4.51 -4.04
N LYS A 40 14.00 -5.13 -5.21
CA LYS A 40 12.70 -5.35 -5.85
C LYS A 40 11.72 -6.07 -4.93
N LEU A 41 12.20 -7.05 -4.16
CA LEU A 41 11.36 -7.79 -3.21
C LEU A 41 10.69 -6.87 -2.18
N ILE A 42 11.40 -5.84 -1.71
CA ILE A 42 10.90 -4.91 -0.70
C ILE A 42 9.76 -4.06 -1.27
N PHE A 43 9.89 -3.60 -2.53
CA PHE A 43 8.82 -2.87 -3.21
C PHE A 43 7.60 -3.76 -3.50
N VAL A 44 7.80 -5.03 -3.85
CA VAL A 44 6.71 -6.00 -4.01
C VAL A 44 5.97 -6.21 -2.68
N CYS A 45 6.69 -6.37 -1.57
CA CYS A 45 6.08 -6.47 -0.25
C CYS A 45 5.25 -5.23 0.10
N ALA A 46 5.74 -4.03 -0.21
CA ALA A 46 5.00 -2.78 -0.01
C ALA A 46 3.70 -2.73 -0.84
N LEU A 47 3.76 -3.14 -2.11
CA LEU A 47 2.59 -3.20 -3.00
C LEU A 47 1.54 -4.21 -2.48
N ILE A 48 1.97 -5.38 -2.01
CA ILE A 48 1.08 -6.38 -1.40
C ILE A 48 0.43 -5.82 -0.13
N GLY A 49 1.21 -5.20 0.75
CA GLY A 49 0.69 -4.58 1.98
C GLY A 49 -0.36 -3.52 1.68
N LYS A 50 -0.12 -2.68 0.66
CA LYS A 50 -1.10 -1.68 0.19
C LYS A 50 -2.40 -2.34 -0.28
N LEU A 51 -2.31 -3.42 -1.08
CA LEU A 51 -3.48 -4.13 -1.59
C LEU A 51 -4.33 -4.72 -0.47
N ILE A 52 -3.69 -5.33 0.55
CA ILE A 52 -4.37 -5.88 1.73
C ILE A 52 -5.11 -4.76 2.49
N GLU A 53 -4.44 -3.62 2.73
CA GLU A 53 -5.07 -2.50 3.43
C GLU A 53 -6.25 -1.92 2.64
N GLN A 54 -6.11 -1.81 1.32
CA GLN A 54 -7.18 -1.34 0.45
C GLN A 54 -8.40 -2.28 0.50
N ASP A 55 -8.20 -3.60 0.44
CA ASP A 55 -9.28 -4.58 0.60
C ASP A 55 -9.95 -4.45 1.98
N ARG A 56 -9.15 -4.30 3.05
CA ARG A 56 -9.66 -4.08 4.41
C ARG A 56 -10.54 -2.83 4.50
N MET A 57 -10.10 -1.72 3.91
CA MET A 57 -10.84 -0.45 3.90
C MET A 57 -12.15 -0.56 3.11
N LEU A 58 -12.12 -1.21 1.94
CA LEU A 58 -13.30 -1.42 1.10
C LEU A 58 -14.34 -2.30 1.79
N ARG A 59 -13.91 -3.38 2.47
CA ARG A 59 -14.81 -4.22 3.27
C ARG A 59 -15.44 -3.46 4.43
N ALA A 60 -14.65 -2.64 5.12
CA ALA A 60 -15.16 -1.81 6.21
C ALA A 60 -16.18 -0.77 5.71
N GLU A 61 -15.95 -0.18 4.54
CA GLU A 61 -16.91 0.75 3.90
C GLU A 61 -18.19 0.05 3.46
N ALA A 62 -18.07 -1.14 2.86
CA ALA A 62 -19.24 -1.93 2.46
C ALA A 62 -20.13 -2.29 3.65
N LEU A 63 -19.53 -2.65 4.80
CA LEU A 63 -20.26 -2.92 6.04
C LEU A 63 -20.95 -1.65 6.59
N ARG A 64 -20.29 -0.49 6.56
CA ARG A 64 -20.89 0.79 6.95
C ARG A 64 -22.10 1.12 6.08
N THR A 65 -21.93 1.05 4.76
CA THR A 65 -22.99 1.35 3.79
C THR A 65 -24.17 0.38 3.91
N ALA A 66 -23.91 -0.92 4.08
CA ALA A 66 -24.97 -1.91 4.30
C ALA A 66 -25.73 -1.67 5.62
N GLY A 67 -25.02 -1.34 6.71
CA GLY A 67 -25.63 -1.01 7.99
C GLY A 67 -26.49 0.26 7.96
N ILE A 68 -26.13 1.25 7.14
CA ILE A 68 -26.95 2.45 6.88
C ILE A 68 -28.21 2.07 6.10
N ARG A 69 -28.10 1.21 5.09
CA ARG A 69 -29.25 0.80 4.26
C ARG A 69 -30.32 0.04 5.03
N ILE A 70 -29.94 -0.85 5.95
CA ILE A 70 -30.90 -1.60 6.79
C ILE A 70 -31.72 -0.66 7.70
N LYS A 71 -31.12 0.44 8.18
CA LYS A 71 -31.85 1.42 9.01
C LYS A 71 -32.81 2.30 8.22
N GLY A 72 -32.57 2.52 6.92
CA GLY A 72 -33.40 3.40 6.08
C GLY A 72 -34.62 2.73 5.44
N GLU A 73 -34.74 1.40 5.48
CA GLU A 73 -35.89 0.66 4.93
C GLU A 73 -36.96 0.33 6.00
N SER A 74 -36.83 0.90 7.21
CA SER A 74 -37.73 0.64 8.35
C SER A 74 -38.73 1.79 8.64
N GLU A 75 -38.93 2.74 7.73
CA GLU A 75 -39.90 3.84 7.86
C GLU A 75 -41.04 3.74 6.85
#